data_AF-B7L381-F1
#
_entry.id   AF-B7L381-F1
#
_cell.length_a   1.000
_cell.length_b   1.000
_cell.length_c   1.000
_cell.angle_alpha   90.00
_cell.angle_beta   90.00
_cell.angle_gamma   90.00
#
_symmetry.space_group_name_H-M   'P 1'
#
loop_
_entity.id
_entity.type
_entity.pdbx_description
1 polymer ?
#
loop_
_entity_poly.entity_id
_entity_poly.type
_entity_poly.pdbx_seq_one_letter_code
_entity_poly.pdbx_strand_id
1 'polypeptide(L)' 'MLSIRDEEVRTLAEVVMKRCGAPTLTAAIKLALQHEIKRADEALPLIDRVAALRVEALAKADRPPAAPLSDAERDAMWTR' A
#
# COMPACT_ATOMS: atom_id res chain seq x y z
N MET A 1 -21.17 -6.23 11.68
CA MET A 1 -20.88 -6.43 13.12
C MET A 1 -19.69 -7.36 13.23
N LEU A 2 -18.58 -6.93 13.83
CA LEU A 2 -17.36 -7.75 13.93
C LEU A 2 -17.56 -8.79 15.04
N SER A 3 -17.61 -10.08 14.71
CA SER A 3 -17.73 -11.16 15.69
C SER A 3 -16.41 -11.91 15.76
N ILE A 4 -15.69 -11.73 16.87
CA ILE A 4 -14.48 -12.45 17.18
C ILE A 4 -14.87 -13.59 18.13
N ARG A 5 -14.81 -14.82 17.61
CA ARG A 5 -15.14 -16.05 18.35
C ARG A 5 -13.92 -16.68 19.03
N ASP A 6 -12.75 -16.33 18.53
CA ASP A 6 -11.47 -16.78 19.07
C ASP A 6 -11.04 -15.88 20.24
N GLU A 7 -10.75 -16.48 21.38
CA GLU A 7 -10.42 -15.76 22.62
C GLU A 7 -9.02 -15.15 22.58
N GLU A 8 -8.08 -15.78 21.87
CA GLU A 8 -6.73 -15.26 21.69
C GLU A 8 -6.77 -13.99 20.83
N VAL A 9 -7.53 -14.04 19.72
CA VAL A 9 -7.72 -12.87 18.85
C VAL A 9 -8.42 -11.73 19.59
N ARG A 10 -9.39 -12.04 20.46
CA ARG A 10 -10.05 -11.04 21.30
C ARG A 10 -9.06 -10.36 22.24
N THR A 11 -8.23 -11.15 22.92
CA THR A 11 -7.20 -10.65 23.84
C THR A 11 -6.22 -9.72 23.12
N LEU A 12 -5.75 -10.13 21.95
CA LEU A 12 -4.86 -9.30 21.12
C LEU A 12 -5.52 -7.99 20.70
N ALA A 13 -6.78 -8.04 20.28
CA ALA A 13 -7.53 -6.84 19.88
C ALA A 13 -7.74 -5.87 21.06
N GLU A 14 -7.94 -6.38 22.28
CA GLU A 14 -8.01 -5.54 23.48
C GLU A 14 -6.68 -4.89 23.82
N VAL A 15 -5.56 -5.62 23.68
CA VAL A 15 -4.22 -5.07 23.87
C VAL A 15 -3.96 -3.95 22.86
N VAL A 16 -4.29 -4.17 21.59
CA VAL A 16 -4.19 -3.15 20.53
C VAL A 16 -5.05 -1.94 20.90
N MET A 17 -6.32 -2.13 21.28
CA MET A 17 -7.21 -1.04 21.67
C MET A 17 -6.62 -0.17 22.79
N LYS A 18 -6.10 -0.81 23.85
CA LYS A 18 -5.46 -0.11 24.97
C LYS A 18 -4.21 0.65 24.55
N ARG A 19 -3.33 0.03 23.74
CA ARG A 19 -2.07 0.65 23.29
C ARG A 19 -2.29 1.80 22.32
N CYS A 20 -3.30 1.70 21.46
CA CYS A 20 -3.61 2.71 20.46
C CYS A 20 -4.56 3.81 20.99
N GLY A 21 -5.11 3.66 22.19
CA GLY A 21 -6.11 4.58 22.75
C GLY A 21 -7.40 4.63 21.93
N ALA A 22 -7.75 3.57 21.22
CA ALA A 22 -8.91 3.55 20.34
C ALA A 22 -10.21 3.42 21.14
N PRO A 23 -11.30 4.11 20.75
CA PRO A 23 -12.54 4.15 21.53
C PRO A 23 -13.34 2.84 21.49
N THR A 24 -13.09 1.97 20.51
CA THR A 24 -13.76 0.67 20.36
C THR A 24 -12.80 -0.38 19.81
N LEU A 25 -13.07 -1.65 20.09
CA LEU A 25 -12.35 -2.80 19.50
C LEU A 25 -12.33 -2.73 17.97
N THR A 26 -13.47 -2.42 17.35
CA THR A 26 -13.55 -2.26 15.89
C THR A 26 -12.65 -1.15 15.37
N ALA A 27 -12.59 0.00 16.05
CA ALA A 27 -11.72 1.10 15.65
C ALA A 27 -10.24 0.73 15.81
N ALA A 28 -9.89 0.03 16.90
CA ALA A 28 -8.54 -0.46 17.17
C ALA A 28 -8.05 -1.42 16.08
N ILE A 29 -8.89 -2.41 15.75
CA ILE A 29 -8.60 -3.42 14.72
C ILE A 29 -8.49 -2.76 13.35
N LYS A 30 -9.42 -1.86 13.00
CA LYS A 30 -9.36 -1.11 11.73
C LYS A 30 -8.03 -0.38 11.60
N LEU A 31 -7.60 0.33 12.65
CA LEU A 31 -6.34 1.08 12.65
C LEU A 31 -5.14 0.14 12.51
N ALA A 32 -5.11 -0.96 13.26
CA ALA A 32 -4.03 -1.95 13.19
C ALA A 32 -3.91 -2.58 11.80
N LEU A 33 -5.02 -2.93 11.17
CA LEU A 33 -5.05 -3.45 9.80
C LEU A 33 -4.55 -2.42 8.78
N GLN A 34 -4.96 -1.15 8.92
CA GLN A 34 -4.47 -0.07 8.05
C GLN A 34 -2.96 0.13 8.17
N HIS A 35 -2.42 0.07 9.39
CA HIS A 35 -0.98 0.14 9.59
C HIS A 35 -0.24 -1.06 9.01
N GLU A 36 -0.80 -2.27 9.14
CA GLU A 36 -0.17 -3.47 8.58
C GLU A 36 -0.17 -3.46 7.05
N ILE A 37 -1.29 -3.07 6.42
CA ILE A 37 -1.35 -2.87 4.97
C ILE A 37 -0.30 -1.86 4.54
N LYS A 38 -0.23 -0.71 5.20
CA LYS A 38 0.78 0.32 4.90
C LYS A 38 2.21 -0.21 5.04
N ARG A 39 2.51 -0.99 6.10
CA ARG A 39 3.83 -1.60 6.28
C ARG A 39 4.16 -2.59 5.17
N ALA A 40 3.20 -3.39 4.74
CA ALA A 40 3.37 -4.31 3.62
C ALA A 40 3.63 -3.53 2.31
N ASP A 41 2.88 -2.44 2.08
CA ASP A 41 3.05 -1.56 0.92
C ASP A 41 4.42 -0.85 0.93
N GLU A 42 4.94 -0.48 2.10
CA GLU A 42 6.26 0.13 2.26
C GLU A 42 7.40 -0.88 2.13
N ALA A 43 7.17 -2.14 2.50
CA ALA A 43 8.12 -3.23 2.34
C ALA A 43 8.29 -3.67 0.87
N LEU A 44 7.35 -3.31 -0.01
CA LEU A 44 7.47 -3.57 -1.44
C LEU A 44 8.64 -2.78 -2.05
N PRO A 45 9.59 -3.46 -2.73
CA PRO A 45 10.65 -2.80 -3.47
C PRO A 45 10.09 -1.73 -4.42
N LEU A 46 10.82 -0.62 -4.56
CA LEU A 46 10.40 0.48 -5.44
C LEU A 46 10.14 0.00 -6.87
N ILE A 47 10.92 -0.98 -7.36
CA ILE A 47 10.75 -1.58 -8.68
C ILE A 47 9.36 -2.21 -8.85
N ASP A 48 8.86 -2.92 -7.85
CA ASP A 48 7.56 -3.58 -7.90
C ASP A 48 6.42 -2.57 -7.82
N ARG A 49 6.59 -1.52 -7.00
CA ARG A 49 5.64 -0.41 -6.90
C ARG A 49 5.51 0.35 -8.22
N VAL A 50 6.63 0.65 -8.87
CA VAL A 50 6.64 1.33 -10.18
C VAL A 50 6.07 0.42 -11.26
N ALA A 51 6.34 -0.89 -11.21
CA ALA A 51 5.77 -1.85 -12.17
C ALA A 51 4.23 -1.89 -12.08
N ALA A 52 3.66 -1.94 -10.87
CA ALA A 52 2.21 -1.90 -10.67
C ALA A 52 1.59 -0.61 -11.21
N LEU A 53 2.18 0.55 -10.89
CA LEU A 53 1.73 1.85 -11.41
C LEU A 53 1.80 1.92 -12.93
N ARG A 54 2.87 1.35 -13.54
CA ARG A 54 3.00 1.25 -15.00
C ARG A 54 1.86 0.43 -15.61
N VAL A 55 1.50 -0.70 -15.01
CA VAL A 55 0.39 -1.54 -15.49
C VAL A 55 -0.94 -0.79 -15.42
N GLU A 56 -1.23 -0.12 -14.30
CA GLU A 56 -2.46 0.67 -14.15
C GLU A 56 -2.54 1.83 -15.14
N ALA A 57 -1.42 2.52 -15.37
CA ALA A 57 -1.35 3.62 -16.33
C ALA A 57 -1.57 3.14 -17.77
N LEU A 58 -0.97 2.01 -18.14
CA LEU A 58 -1.14 1.41 -19.46
C LEU A 58 -2.56 0.89 -19.69
N ALA A 59 -3.22 0.36 -18.66
CA ALA A 59 -4.62 -0.06 -18.75
C ALA A 59 -5.58 1.10 -19.03
N LYS A 60 -5.21 2.33 -18.63
CA LYS A 60 -5.97 3.56 -18.86
C LYS A 60 -5.52 4.32 -20.12
N ALA A 61 -4.49 3.84 -20.82
CA ALA A 61 -3.92 4.56 -21.95
C ALA A 61 -4.74 4.30 -23.22
N ASP A 62 -5.28 5.37 -23.81
CA ASP A 62 -6.00 5.31 -25.09
C ASP A 62 -5.07 5.12 -26.30
N ARG A 63 -3.75 5.26 -26.11
CA ARG A 63 -2.73 5.10 -27.14
C ARG A 63 -1.74 4.02 -26.74
N PRO A 64 -1.30 3.17 -27.69
CA PRO A 64 -0.24 2.20 -27.43
C PRO A 64 1.03 2.90 -26.91
N PRO A 65 1.80 2.22 -26.05
CA PRO A 65 3.03 2.77 -25.52
C PRO A 65 3.99 3.13 -26.65
N ALA A 66 4.57 4.33 -26.57
CA ALA A 66 5.64 4.74 -27.48
C ALA A 66 6.87 3.83 -27.31
N ALA A 67 7.73 3.80 -28.33
CA ALA A 67 9.00 3.11 -28.24
C ALA A 67 9.83 3.65 -27.05
N PRO A 68 10.62 2.79 -26.38
CA PRO A 68 11.52 3.26 -25.32
C PRO A 68 12.47 4.33 -25.85
N LEU A 69 12.64 5.41 -25.08
CA LEU A 69 13.65 6.42 -25.38
C LEU A 69 15.05 5.81 -25.26
N SER A 70 15.94 6.24 -26.14
CA SER A 70 17.37 5.99 -26.04
C SER A 70 17.99 6.73 -24.84
N ASP A 71 19.17 6.29 -24.42
CA ASP A 71 19.90 6.91 -23.30
C ASP A 71 20.17 8.40 -23.58
N ALA A 72 20.57 8.74 -24.81
CA ALA A 72 20.81 10.11 -25.24
C ALA A 72 19.55 11.00 -25.16
N GLU A 73 18.38 10.46 -25.56
CA GLU A 73 17.10 11.19 -25.45
C GLU A 73 16.69 11.41 -23.99
N ARG A 74 16.94 10.41 -23.13
CA ARG A 74 16.67 10.54 -21.69
C ARG A 74 17.57 11.57 -21.04
N ASP A 75 18.87 11.53 -21.32
CA ASP A 75 19.85 12.47 -20.76
C ASP A 75 19.56 13.92 -21.19
N ALA A 76 19.15 14.12 -22.44
CA ALA A 76 18.78 15.44 -22.97
C ALA A 76 17.60 16.10 -22.22
N MET A 77 16.71 15.32 -21.58
CA MET A 77 15.60 15.86 -20.78
C MET A 77 16.04 16.48 -19.44
N TRP A 78 17.23 16.10 -18.93
CA TRP A 78 17.73 16.52 -17.62
C TRP A 78 18.74 17.67 -17.69
N THR A 79 19.35 17.90 -18.85
CA THR A 79 20.17 19.09 -19.13
C THR A 79 19.28 20.24 -19.58
N ARG A 80 18.84 21.06 -18.63
CA ARG A 80 18.13 22.32 -18.88
C ARG A 80 18.94 23.52 -18.42
#